data_AF-A0A554KD75-F1
#
_entry.id   AF-A0A554KD75-F1
#
_cell.length_a   1.000
_cell.length_b   1.000
_cell.length_c   1.000
_cell.angle_alpha   90.00
_cell.angle_beta   90.00
_cell.angle_gamma   90.00
#
_symmetry.space_group_name_H-M   'P 1'
#
loop_
_entity.id
_entity.type
_entity.pdbx_description
1 polymer ?
#
loop_
_entity_poly.entity_id
_entity_poly.type
_entity_poly.pdbx_seq_one_letter_code
_entity_poly.pdbx_strand_id
1 'polypeptide(L)'
;MNKQTIFAIAIVALLIGGVLFLGRSPVEPAESDHLANTALAAKFEELSQNGNSSCSAGFKDSIVAMSDDARLKGSCCSPMSLHRYTEQVEGLQKFKSVPDQNITEIPDDPYDIEARLAKQLISYYDIELTPEEQAAYDYAMLNSNEKGPCCCKCWRWYVYGGLGKYLIKNHNFTGEQLTELWNLSDGCGGDEDHSH
;
A
#
# COMPACT_ATOMS: atom_id res chain seq x y z
N MET A 1 -65.71 -20.72 -11.84
CA MET A 1 -64.73 -21.05 -10.78
C MET A 1 -64.99 -20.13 -9.60
N ASN A 2 -65.32 -20.69 -8.43
CA ASN A 2 -66.00 -19.98 -7.35
C ASN A 2 -65.02 -19.13 -6.51
N LYS A 3 -65.39 -17.91 -6.09
CA LYS A 3 -64.49 -16.94 -5.41
C LYS A 3 -63.86 -17.47 -4.12
N GLN A 4 -64.42 -18.53 -3.52
CA GLN A 4 -63.90 -19.14 -2.30
C GLN A 4 -62.63 -20.00 -2.49
N THR A 5 -62.36 -20.52 -3.69
CA THR A 5 -61.14 -21.33 -3.96
C THR A 5 -59.90 -20.49 -4.23
N ILE A 6 -60.06 -19.20 -4.58
CA ILE A 6 -58.94 -18.28 -4.85
C ILE A 6 -58.29 -17.80 -3.54
N PHE A 7 -59.08 -17.62 -2.47
CA PHE A 7 -58.56 -17.16 -1.18
C PHE A 7 -57.76 -18.22 -0.42
N ALA A 8 -58.04 -19.51 -0.62
CA ALA A 8 -57.33 -20.59 0.07
C ALA A 8 -55.89 -20.78 -0.45
N ILE A 9 -55.62 -20.48 -1.72
CA ILE A 9 -54.27 -20.63 -2.32
C ILE A 9 -53.35 -19.46 -1.93
N ALA A 10 -53.90 -18.26 -1.73
CA ALA A 10 -53.13 -17.08 -1.36
C ALA A 10 -52.52 -17.17 0.06
N ILE A 11 -53.17 -17.88 0.99
CA ILE A 11 -52.70 -18.01 2.38
C ILE A 11 -51.55 -19.02 2.50
N VAL A 12 -51.56 -20.10 1.70
CA VAL A 12 -50.48 -21.10 1.72
C VAL A 12 -49.18 -20.57 1.09
N ALA A 13 -49.28 -19.74 0.04
CA ALA A 13 -48.11 -19.13 -0.58
C ALA A 13 -47.39 -18.11 0.35
N LEU A 14 -48.14 -17.40 1.19
CA LEU A 14 -47.59 -16.45 2.15
C LEU A 14 -46.88 -17.11 3.34
N LEU A 15 -47.30 -18.32 3.74
CA LEU A 15 -46.65 -19.07 4.81
C LEU A 15 -45.35 -19.77 4.36
N ILE A 16 -45.23 -20.16 3.09
CA ILE A 16 -43.98 -20.73 2.55
C ILE A 16 -42.96 -19.62 2.24
N GLY A 17 -43.41 -18.44 1.80
CA GLY A 17 -42.53 -17.28 1.56
C GLY A 17 -41.94 -16.65 2.82
N GLY A 18 -42.65 -16.71 3.96
CA GLY A 18 -42.19 -16.13 5.23
C GLY A 18 -41.08 -16.91 5.93
N VAL A 19 -40.98 -18.23 5.71
CA VAL A 19 -39.98 -19.08 6.38
C VAL A 19 -38.59 -18.95 5.73
N LEU A 20 -38.50 -18.58 4.44
CA LEU A 20 -37.22 -18.44 3.75
C LEU A 20 -36.52 -17.08 3.98
N PHE A 21 -37.20 -16.09 4.57
CA PHE A 21 -36.61 -14.77 4.82
C PHE A 21 -35.97 -14.62 6.21
N LEU A 22 -36.23 -15.55 7.14
CA LEU A 22 -35.68 -15.53 8.51
C LEU A 22 -34.45 -16.42 8.70
N GLY A 23 -33.96 -17.07 7.64
CA GLY A 23 -32.81 -17.99 7.67
C GLY A 23 -31.48 -17.41 7.16
N ARG A 24 -31.38 -16.09 6.97
CA ARG A 24 -30.10 -15.48 6.55
C ARG A 24 -29.28 -15.16 7.79
N SER A 25 -28.56 -16.17 8.29
CA SER A 25 -27.49 -15.94 9.26
C SER A 25 -26.52 -14.89 8.70
N PRO A 26 -26.10 -13.90 9.49
CA PRO A 26 -25.03 -13.01 9.07
C PRO A 26 -23.79 -13.87 8.82
N VAL A 27 -23.19 -13.69 7.64
CA VAL A 27 -21.86 -14.24 7.31
C VAL A 27 -20.88 -13.61 8.30
N GLU A 28 -20.27 -14.43 9.15
CA GLU A 28 -19.27 -13.97 10.12
C GLU A 28 -17.97 -13.57 9.40
N PRO A 29 -17.52 -12.29 9.50
CA PRO A 29 -16.24 -11.84 8.94
C PRO A 29 -15.03 -12.14 9.85
N ALA A 30 -15.26 -12.69 11.04
CA ALA A 30 -14.27 -12.69 12.12
C ALA A 30 -13.06 -13.60 11.89
N GLU A 31 -13.20 -14.68 11.11
CA GLU A 31 -12.14 -15.68 10.93
C GLU A 31 -11.08 -15.23 9.90
N SER A 32 -11.49 -14.56 8.82
CA SER A 32 -10.57 -14.05 7.80
C SER A 32 -9.72 -12.90 8.32
N ASP A 33 -10.34 -11.99 9.07
CA ASP A 33 -9.66 -10.81 9.60
C ASP A 33 -8.63 -11.19 10.66
N HIS A 34 -8.94 -12.18 11.51
CA HIS A 34 -8.00 -12.69 12.51
C HIS A 34 -6.77 -13.35 11.87
N LEU A 35 -6.95 -14.13 10.80
CA LEU A 35 -5.84 -14.76 10.08
C LEU A 35 -4.96 -13.72 9.35
N ALA A 36 -5.57 -12.72 8.71
CA ALA A 36 -4.84 -11.62 8.08
C ALA A 36 -4.00 -10.82 9.09
N ASN A 37 -4.59 -10.50 10.25
CA ASN A 37 -3.89 -9.82 11.35
C ASN A 37 -2.73 -10.66 11.90
N THR A 38 -2.91 -11.98 12.01
CA THR A 38 -1.83 -12.88 12.46
C THR A 38 -0.69 -12.94 11.44
N ALA A 39 -1.01 -12.95 10.13
CA ALA A 39 -0.01 -12.95 9.07
C ALA A 39 0.78 -11.63 9.04
N LEU A 40 0.11 -10.48 9.17
CA LEU A 40 0.77 -9.17 9.25
C LEU A 40 1.67 -9.06 10.49
N ALA A 41 1.21 -9.53 11.65
CA ALA A 41 2.04 -9.53 12.86
C ALA A 41 3.30 -10.41 12.71
N ALA A 42 3.17 -11.59 12.08
CA ALA A 42 4.33 -12.45 11.81
C ALA A 42 5.31 -11.80 10.81
N LYS A 43 4.79 -11.12 9.78
CA LYS A 43 5.61 -10.40 8.81
C LYS A 43 6.32 -9.20 9.45
N PHE A 44 5.63 -8.44 10.29
CA PHE A 44 6.20 -7.36 11.09
C PHE A 44 7.38 -7.85 11.94
N GLU A 45 7.22 -8.97 12.65
CA GLU A 45 8.28 -9.55 13.50
C GLU A 45 9.51 -9.91 12.65
N GLU A 46 9.30 -10.52 11.47
CA GLU A 46 10.39 -10.85 10.55
C GLU A 46 11.15 -9.60 10.09
N LEU A 47 10.44 -8.56 9.65
CA LEU A 47 11.02 -7.34 9.11
C LEU A 47 11.69 -6.47 10.18
N SER A 48 11.10 -6.39 11.38
CA SER A 48 11.61 -5.57 12.48
C SER A 48 12.88 -6.16 13.10
N GLN A 49 13.01 -7.50 13.11
CA GLN A 49 14.18 -8.18 13.70
C GLN A 49 15.27 -8.52 12.67
N ASN A 50 14.90 -8.72 11.40
CA ASN A 50 15.83 -9.17 10.35
C ASN A 50 15.97 -8.16 9.21
N GLY A 51 15.74 -6.88 9.53
CA GLY A 51 15.96 -5.77 8.62
C GLY A 51 17.43 -5.61 8.25
N ASN A 52 17.69 -5.17 7.02
CA ASN A 52 19.03 -4.88 6.51
C ASN A 52 19.17 -3.45 5.98
N SER A 53 18.07 -2.69 5.96
CA SER A 53 18.02 -1.32 5.46
C SER A 53 18.73 -0.35 6.41
N SER A 54 19.34 0.71 5.86
CA SER A 54 19.85 1.83 6.65
C SER A 54 19.69 3.15 5.90
N CYS A 55 19.43 4.26 6.61
CA CYS A 55 19.45 5.62 6.03
C CYS A 55 20.92 6.05 5.83
N SER A 56 21.59 5.49 4.81
CA SER A 56 22.97 5.85 4.47
C SER A 56 23.22 5.87 2.96
N ALA A 57 24.14 6.73 2.52
CA ALA A 57 24.60 6.76 1.13
C ALA A 57 25.30 5.44 0.75
N GLY A 58 26.09 4.86 1.66
CA GLY A 58 26.76 3.58 1.41
C GLY A 58 25.78 2.43 1.16
N PHE A 59 24.62 2.41 1.83
CA PHE A 59 23.58 1.42 1.55
C PHE A 59 22.91 1.66 0.20
N LYS A 60 22.65 2.92 -0.19
CA LYS A 60 22.18 3.23 -1.55
C LYS A 60 23.14 2.66 -2.61
N ASP A 61 24.44 2.90 -2.43
CA ASP A 61 25.44 2.48 -3.41
C ASP A 61 25.60 0.95 -3.45
N SER A 62 25.36 0.26 -2.34
CA SER A 62 25.45 -1.22 -2.28
C SER A 62 24.32 -1.92 -3.03
N ILE A 63 23.16 -1.28 -3.24
CA ILE A 63 22.00 -1.87 -3.94
C ILE A 63 22.38 -2.33 -5.35
N VAL A 64 23.24 -1.60 -6.05
CA VAL A 64 23.68 -1.95 -7.41
C VAL A 64 24.39 -3.31 -7.45
N ALA A 65 25.11 -3.66 -6.38
CA ALA A 65 25.84 -4.91 -6.25
C ALA A 65 25.02 -6.07 -5.66
N MET A 66 23.83 -5.81 -5.12
CA MET A 66 22.94 -6.87 -4.63
C MET A 66 22.49 -7.79 -5.77
N SER A 67 22.20 -9.06 -5.47
CA SER A 67 21.50 -9.91 -6.44
C SER A 67 20.08 -9.41 -6.67
N ASP A 68 19.50 -9.70 -7.82
CA ASP A 68 18.17 -9.18 -8.19
C ASP A 68 17.03 -9.71 -7.31
N ASP A 69 17.21 -10.91 -6.76
CA ASP A 69 16.32 -11.58 -5.81
C ASP A 69 16.56 -11.20 -4.34
N ALA A 70 17.62 -10.45 -4.05
CA ALA A 70 17.84 -9.89 -2.72
C ALA A 70 16.71 -8.94 -2.33
N ARG A 71 16.48 -8.80 -1.03
CA ARG A 71 15.40 -7.97 -0.48
C ARG A 71 15.94 -6.91 0.46
N LEU A 72 15.48 -5.67 0.28
CA LEU A 72 15.72 -4.55 1.18
C LEU A 72 14.61 -4.58 2.22
N LYS A 73 14.98 -4.88 3.47
CA LYS A 73 14.02 -5.21 4.53
C LYS A 73 14.12 -4.24 5.70
N GLY A 74 12.98 -3.98 6.32
CA GLY A 74 12.86 -3.20 7.55
C GLY A 74 12.94 -1.68 7.35
N SER A 75 12.87 -0.97 8.48
CA SER A 75 12.95 0.48 8.53
C SER A 75 14.38 0.99 8.41
N CYS A 76 14.56 2.24 7.98
CA CYS A 76 15.88 2.83 7.76
C CYS A 76 16.32 3.87 8.81
N CYS A 77 15.39 4.43 9.62
CA CYS A 77 15.67 5.54 10.55
C CYS A 77 15.33 5.20 12.01
N SER A 78 14.11 4.74 12.26
CA SER A 78 13.54 4.45 13.58
C SER A 78 13.04 2.99 13.64
N PRO A 79 12.90 2.38 14.83
CA PRO A 79 12.29 1.06 14.95
C PRO A 79 10.90 0.99 14.32
N MET A 80 10.53 -0.13 13.72
CA MET A 80 9.19 -0.30 13.15
C MET A 80 8.10 -0.31 14.24
N SER A 81 6.91 0.17 13.88
CA SER A 81 5.69 0.08 14.69
C SER A 81 4.71 -0.88 14.06
N LEU A 82 4.17 -1.84 14.83
CA LEU A 82 3.18 -2.78 14.32
C LEU A 82 1.91 -2.05 13.90
N HIS A 83 1.52 -1.02 14.65
CA HIS A 83 0.33 -0.24 14.33
C HIS A 83 0.48 0.46 12.98
N ARG A 84 1.55 1.25 12.79
CA ARG A 84 1.80 1.93 11.51
C ARG A 84 2.04 0.96 10.36
N TYR A 85 2.77 -0.13 10.59
CA TYR A 85 2.99 -1.15 9.57
C TYR A 85 1.67 -1.70 9.02
N THR A 86 0.74 -2.06 9.90
CA THR A 86 -0.59 -2.54 9.50
C THR A 86 -1.36 -1.48 8.72
N GLU A 87 -1.39 -0.23 9.20
CA GLU A 87 -2.08 0.87 8.50
C GLU A 87 -1.51 1.13 7.11
N GLN A 88 -0.18 1.06 6.96
CA GLN A 88 0.51 1.28 5.70
C GLN A 88 0.24 0.16 4.69
N VAL A 89 0.34 -1.10 5.11
CA VAL A 89 0.07 -2.24 4.21
C VAL A 89 -1.40 -2.26 3.79
N GLU A 90 -2.34 -2.08 4.72
CA GLU A 90 -3.77 -1.99 4.39
C GLU A 90 -4.09 -0.76 3.54
N GLY A 91 -3.46 0.38 3.83
CA GLY A 91 -3.61 1.61 3.08
C GLY A 91 -3.15 1.44 1.64
N LEU A 92 -1.99 0.80 1.41
CA LEU A 92 -1.50 0.47 0.07
C LEU A 92 -2.44 -0.49 -0.66
N GLN A 93 -2.99 -1.49 0.01
CA GLN A 93 -4.00 -2.38 -0.59
C GLN A 93 -5.23 -1.60 -1.04
N LYS A 94 -5.73 -0.67 -0.21
CA LYS A 94 -6.86 0.21 -0.54
C LYS A 94 -6.50 1.14 -1.70
N PHE A 95 -5.32 1.76 -1.66
CA PHE A 95 -4.80 2.61 -2.74
C PHE A 95 -4.78 1.87 -4.08
N LYS A 96 -4.25 0.64 -4.09
CA LYS A 96 -4.16 -0.20 -5.30
C LYS A 96 -5.50 -0.81 -5.73
N SER A 97 -6.54 -0.75 -4.89
CA SER A 97 -7.88 -1.21 -5.27
C SER A 97 -8.63 -0.22 -6.17
N VAL A 98 -8.15 1.04 -6.24
CA VAL A 98 -8.67 2.07 -7.14
C VAL A 98 -8.25 1.73 -8.58
N PRO A 99 -9.15 1.85 -9.58
CA PRO A 99 -8.79 1.72 -10.98
C PRO A 99 -7.58 2.59 -11.35
N ASP A 100 -6.71 2.07 -12.21
CA ASP A 100 -5.48 2.74 -12.69
C ASP A 100 -4.39 2.98 -11.64
N GLN A 101 -4.60 2.57 -10.37
CA GLN A 101 -3.59 2.63 -9.30
C GLN A 101 -2.97 1.26 -8.95
N ASN A 102 -3.49 0.17 -9.53
CA ASN A 102 -2.91 -1.17 -9.37
C ASN A 102 -1.70 -1.38 -10.30
N ILE A 103 -0.58 -0.74 -9.95
CA ILE A 103 0.65 -0.77 -10.73
C ILE A 103 1.64 -1.73 -10.07
N THR A 104 2.25 -2.61 -10.85
CA THR A 104 3.15 -3.66 -10.35
C THR A 104 4.39 -3.10 -9.67
N GLU A 105 4.88 -1.95 -10.13
CA GLU A 105 6.04 -1.25 -9.58
C GLU A 105 5.76 -0.59 -8.22
N ILE A 106 4.48 -0.47 -7.81
CA ILE A 106 4.13 -0.02 -6.46
C ILE A 106 4.22 -1.23 -5.51
N PRO A 107 5.18 -1.22 -4.56
CA PRO A 107 5.34 -2.32 -3.62
C PRO A 107 4.10 -2.50 -2.74
N ASP A 108 3.71 -3.76 -2.47
CA ASP A 108 2.61 -4.06 -1.56
C ASP A 108 3.00 -3.89 -0.07
N ASP A 109 4.30 -4.01 0.22
CA ASP A 109 4.86 -3.83 1.56
C ASP A 109 6.01 -2.81 1.47
N PRO A 110 5.89 -1.64 2.13
CA PRO A 110 6.90 -0.59 2.01
C PRO A 110 8.19 -0.95 2.74
N TYR A 111 8.19 -1.97 3.60
CA TYR A 111 9.36 -2.45 4.34
C TYR A 111 10.00 -3.68 3.71
N ASP A 112 9.54 -4.17 2.55
CA ASP A 112 10.09 -5.35 1.90
C ASP A 112 10.16 -5.23 0.37
N ILE A 113 11.29 -4.72 -0.13
CA ILE A 113 11.47 -4.35 -1.54
C ILE A 113 12.49 -5.26 -2.23
N GLU A 114 12.17 -5.78 -3.42
CA GLU A 114 13.15 -6.50 -4.24
C GLU A 114 14.25 -5.56 -4.74
N ALA A 115 15.51 -6.01 -4.66
CA ALA A 115 16.65 -5.24 -5.12
C ALA A 115 16.56 -4.92 -6.62
N ARG A 116 16.05 -5.83 -7.45
CA ARG A 116 15.76 -5.58 -8.87
C ARG A 116 14.83 -4.38 -9.06
N LEU A 117 13.73 -4.33 -8.31
CA LEU A 117 12.79 -3.21 -8.36
C LEU A 117 13.46 -1.92 -7.88
N ALA A 118 14.19 -1.96 -6.78
CA ALA A 118 14.93 -0.79 -6.28
C ALA A 118 15.91 -0.23 -7.33
N LYS A 119 16.69 -1.09 -8.01
CA LYS A 119 17.60 -0.69 -9.10
C LYS A 119 16.84 -0.04 -10.27
N GLN A 120 15.73 -0.66 -10.69
CA GLN A 120 14.87 -0.11 -11.74
C GLN A 120 14.38 1.29 -11.36
N LEU A 121 13.81 1.45 -10.16
CA LEU A 121 13.25 2.73 -9.72
C LEU A 121 14.33 3.80 -9.53
N ILE A 122 15.51 3.46 -9.01
CA ILE A 122 16.66 4.39 -8.95
C ILE A 122 17.01 4.92 -10.35
N SER A 123 16.94 4.08 -11.39
CA SER A 123 17.24 4.53 -12.76
C SER A 123 16.26 5.58 -13.30
N TYR A 124 15.05 5.64 -12.74
CA TYR A 124 14.06 6.68 -13.07
C TYR A 124 14.29 7.99 -12.30
N TYR A 125 15.09 8.01 -11.24
CA TYR A 125 15.24 9.19 -10.39
C TYR A 125 15.85 10.39 -11.14
N ASP A 126 16.79 10.16 -12.05
CA ASP A 126 17.48 11.23 -12.79
C ASP A 126 16.84 11.55 -14.15
N ILE A 127 15.68 10.97 -14.48
CA ILE A 127 15.00 11.31 -15.74
C ILE A 127 14.45 12.74 -15.68
N GLU A 128 14.41 13.36 -16.85
CA GLU A 128 13.73 14.64 -17.07
C GLU A 128 12.23 14.41 -17.24
N LEU A 129 11.46 15.21 -16.51
CA LEU A 129 10.01 15.35 -16.63
C LEU A 129 9.68 16.58 -17.48
N THR A 130 8.53 16.58 -18.16
CA THR A 130 8.00 17.81 -18.76
C THR A 130 7.64 18.83 -17.67
N PRO A 131 7.43 20.11 -17.99
CA PRO A 131 7.01 21.10 -17.00
C PRO A 131 5.74 20.71 -16.22
N GLU A 132 4.76 20.11 -16.90
CA GLU A 132 3.51 19.66 -16.29
C GLU A 132 3.71 18.47 -15.36
N GLU A 133 4.49 17.48 -15.80
CA GLU A 133 4.87 16.32 -14.99
C GLU A 133 5.68 16.74 -13.76
N GLN A 134 6.61 17.68 -13.92
CA GLN A 134 7.42 18.21 -12.83
C GLN A 134 6.55 18.94 -11.80
N ALA A 135 5.52 19.66 -12.23
CA ALA A 135 4.58 20.31 -11.31
C ALA A 135 3.84 19.30 -10.41
N ALA A 136 3.45 18.13 -10.95
CA ALA A 136 2.86 17.06 -10.15
C ALA A 136 3.87 16.48 -9.14
N TYR A 137 5.12 16.26 -9.58
CA TYR A 137 6.19 15.78 -8.71
C TYR A 137 6.49 16.77 -7.57
N ASP A 138 6.65 18.05 -7.89
CA ASP A 138 6.93 19.11 -6.93
C ASP A 138 5.77 19.31 -5.94
N TYR A 139 4.52 19.16 -6.39
CA TYR A 139 3.38 19.14 -5.49
C TYR A 139 3.53 18.04 -4.43
N ALA A 140 3.87 16.80 -4.83
CA ALA A 140 4.04 15.70 -3.88
C ALA A 140 5.21 15.93 -2.91
N MET A 141 6.30 16.53 -3.40
CA MET A 141 7.44 16.93 -2.57
C MET A 141 7.04 17.93 -1.47
N LEU A 142 6.11 18.84 -1.76
CA LEU A 142 5.65 19.85 -0.79
C LEU A 142 4.58 19.33 0.18
N ASN A 143 3.74 18.41 -0.28
CA ASN A 143 2.52 18.01 0.43
C ASN A 143 2.62 16.66 1.17
N SER A 144 3.61 15.83 0.87
CA SER A 144 3.91 14.64 1.67
C SER A 144 4.31 15.01 3.11
N ASN A 145 4.12 14.07 4.03
CA ASN A 145 4.40 14.25 5.45
C ASN A 145 5.89 14.56 5.66
N GLU A 146 6.74 13.81 4.96
CA GLU A 146 8.20 13.92 5.01
C GLU A 146 8.79 15.02 4.11
N LYS A 147 7.95 15.82 3.44
CA LYS A 147 8.39 16.80 2.43
C LYS A 147 9.27 16.18 1.34
N GLY A 148 8.84 15.00 0.91
CA GLY A 148 9.48 14.15 -0.07
C GLY A 148 9.10 12.68 0.12
N PRO A 149 9.68 11.79 -0.70
CA PRO A 149 9.46 10.33 -0.59
C PRO A 149 10.01 9.69 0.69
N CYS A 150 10.80 10.42 1.48
CA CYS A 150 11.45 9.94 2.71
C CYS A 150 11.98 11.15 3.52
N CYS A 151 12.11 11.02 4.84
CA CYS A 151 12.64 12.06 5.72
C CYS A 151 14.10 12.47 5.39
N CYS A 152 14.86 11.53 4.79
CA CYS A 152 16.26 11.70 4.48
C CYS A 152 16.55 11.33 3.02
N LYS A 153 17.56 11.97 2.41
CA LYS A 153 18.08 11.61 1.08
C LYS A 153 18.89 10.31 1.09
N CYS A 154 18.33 9.25 1.67
CA CYS A 154 18.87 7.89 1.64
C CYS A 154 18.38 7.12 0.41
N TRP A 155 18.68 5.83 0.34
CA TRP A 155 18.23 4.96 -0.75
C TRP A 155 16.72 5.05 -1.03
N ARG A 156 15.87 5.14 0.00
CA ARG A 156 14.41 5.25 -0.16
C ARG A 156 14.02 6.50 -0.92
N TRP A 157 14.68 7.62 -0.65
CA TRP A 157 14.45 8.87 -1.39
C TRP A 157 14.64 8.67 -2.89
N TYR A 158 15.71 7.98 -3.28
CA TYR A 158 16.02 7.74 -4.70
C TYR A 158 15.08 6.69 -5.32
N VAL A 159 14.76 5.61 -4.59
CA VAL A 159 13.84 4.57 -5.05
C VAL A 159 12.41 5.14 -5.20
N TYR A 160 11.85 5.73 -4.16
CA TYR A 160 10.46 6.23 -4.18
C TYR A 160 10.32 7.55 -4.93
N GLY A 161 11.36 8.39 -4.98
CA GLY A 161 11.42 9.52 -5.91
C GLY A 161 11.43 9.06 -7.36
N GLY A 162 12.22 8.03 -7.68
CA GLY A 162 12.22 7.41 -8.99
C GLY A 162 10.89 6.74 -9.34
N LEU A 163 10.25 6.08 -8.37
CA LEU A 163 8.88 5.59 -8.50
C LEU A 163 7.91 6.71 -8.83
N GLY A 164 7.98 7.85 -8.12
CA GLY A 164 7.13 9.00 -8.41
C GLY A 164 7.28 9.49 -9.85
N LYS A 165 8.51 9.62 -10.34
CA LYS A 165 8.77 10.01 -11.73
C LYS A 165 8.27 8.96 -12.74
N TYR A 166 8.46 7.67 -12.43
CA TYR A 166 7.95 6.57 -13.24
C TYR A 166 6.41 6.62 -13.35
N LEU A 167 5.71 6.82 -12.23
CA LEU A 167 4.26 6.84 -12.16
C LEU A 167 3.67 8.05 -12.89
N ILE A 168 4.25 9.23 -12.72
CA ILE A 168 3.81 10.43 -13.43
C ILE A 168 3.96 10.23 -14.94
N LYS A 169 5.14 9.81 -15.39
CA LYS A 169 5.47 9.72 -16.82
C LYS A 169 4.75 8.61 -17.57
N ASN A 170 4.52 7.47 -16.91
CA ASN A 170 3.99 6.26 -17.57
C ASN A 170 2.53 5.98 -17.23
N HIS A 171 2.03 6.54 -16.12
CA HIS A 171 0.69 6.26 -15.60
C HIS A 171 -0.12 7.53 -15.30
N ASN A 172 0.38 8.70 -15.67
CA ASN A 172 -0.30 10.00 -15.51
C ASN A 172 -0.72 10.31 -14.06
N PHE A 173 0.07 9.86 -13.08
CA PHE A 173 -0.21 10.15 -11.67
C PHE A 173 -0.26 11.66 -11.41
N THR A 174 -1.24 12.09 -10.63
CA THR A 174 -1.29 13.47 -10.11
C THR A 174 -0.38 13.64 -8.91
N GLY A 175 -0.13 14.89 -8.51
CA GLY A 175 0.62 15.19 -7.30
C GLY A 175 -0.06 14.67 -6.03
N GLU A 176 -1.39 14.69 -5.98
CA GLU A 176 -2.19 14.17 -4.86
C GLU A 176 -2.06 12.65 -4.75
N GLN A 177 -2.19 11.92 -5.86
CA GLN A 177 -2.01 10.46 -5.87
C GLN A 177 -0.59 10.07 -5.43
N LEU A 178 0.42 10.82 -5.90
CA LEU A 178 1.80 10.59 -5.49
C LEU A 178 2.05 10.94 -4.02
N THR A 179 1.40 12.00 -3.51
CA THR A 179 1.47 12.38 -2.09
C THR A 179 0.93 11.27 -1.19
N GLU A 180 -0.27 10.77 -1.51
CA GLU A 180 -0.90 9.67 -0.76
C GLU A 180 -0.02 8.43 -0.78
N LEU A 181 0.50 8.06 -1.97
CA LEU A 181 1.38 6.92 -2.11
C LEU A 181 2.65 7.05 -1.26
N TRP A 182 3.32 8.21 -1.28
CA TRP A 182 4.53 8.41 -0.47
C TRP A 182 4.26 8.37 1.02
N ASN A 183 3.14 8.92 1.49
CA ASN A 183 2.77 8.85 2.90
C ASN A 183 2.49 7.40 3.34
N LEU A 184 1.80 6.62 2.50
CA LEU A 184 1.58 5.19 2.74
C LEU A 184 2.87 4.36 2.65
N SER A 185 3.82 4.81 1.84
CA SER A 185 5.08 4.09 1.58
C SER A 185 6.24 4.51 2.49
N ASP A 186 6.00 5.38 3.47
CA ASP A 186 7.04 5.84 4.39
C ASP A 186 7.62 4.66 5.19
N GLY A 187 8.82 4.22 4.81
CA GLY A 187 9.55 3.16 5.48
C GLY A 187 10.58 3.65 6.50
N CYS A 188 10.47 4.88 7.00
CA CYS A 188 11.41 5.42 8.00
C CYS A 188 11.28 4.73 9.36
N GLY A 189 10.11 4.18 9.68
CA GLY A 189 9.78 3.61 11.00
C GLY A 189 9.27 4.66 11.99
N GLY A 190 9.18 4.32 13.27
CA GLY A 190 8.59 5.15 14.33
C GLY A 190 7.07 4.99 14.43
N ASP A 191 6.48 5.57 15.48
CA ASP A 191 5.01 5.60 15.74
C ASP A 191 4.34 6.89 15.25
N GLU A 192 5.11 7.90 14.84
CA GLU A 192 4.62 9.18 14.31
C GLU A 192 5.31 9.47 12.98
N ASP A 193 4.68 10.32 12.17
CA ASP A 193 5.30 10.85 10.95
C ASP A 193 6.45 11.79 11.34
N HIS A 194 7.61 11.63 10.69
CA HIS A 194 8.75 12.47 10.99
C HIS A 194 8.61 13.77 10.18
N SER A 195 8.97 14.89 10.80
CA SER A 195 9.12 16.16 10.10
C SER A 195 10.38 16.78 10.65
N HIS A 196 11.46 16.71 9.87
CA HIS A 196 12.77 17.27 10.23
C HIS A 196 13.07 18.52 9.40
#